data_AF-A0A6C6Z1C4-F1
#
_entry.id   AF-A0A6C6Z1C4-F1
#
_cell.length_a   1.000
_cell.length_b   1.000
_cell.length_c   1.000
_cell.angle_alpha   90.00
_cell.angle_beta   90.00
_cell.angle_gamma   90.00
#
_symmetry.space_group_name_H-M   'P 1'
#
loop_
_entity.id
_entity.type
_entity.pdbx_description
1 polymer ?
#
loop_
_entity_poly.entity_id
_entity_poly.type
_entity_poly.pdbx_seq_one_letter_code
_entity_poly.pdbx_strand_id
1 'polypeptide(L)'
;MSVKREQLEHHRFVLESVNGKTVTGPELSFGEDMTVSGKMCNQFTGEGKLSDGELKVKNLAMTRMMCADPQLNALDGTLSELFSKGAQVDLTANQLTLATAETTLMYKLADLAH
;
A
#
# COMPACT_ATOMS: atom_id res chain seq x y z
N MET A 1 4.94 3.47 -19.55
CA MET A 1 3.46 3.34 -19.58
C MET A 1 2.98 3.65 -18.19
N SER A 2 2.01 4.54 -18.03
CA SER A 2 1.54 4.95 -16.69
C SER A 2 0.56 3.91 -16.15
N VAL A 3 0.66 3.59 -14.86
CA VAL A 3 -0.26 2.68 -14.16
C VAL A 3 -1.67 3.27 -14.21
N LYS A 4 -2.66 2.43 -14.55
CA LYS A 4 -4.09 2.81 -14.54
C LYS A 4 -4.80 2.28 -13.30
N ARG A 5 -5.88 2.95 -12.93
CA ARG A 5 -6.74 2.57 -11.78
C ARG A 5 -7.30 1.16 -11.94
N GLU A 6 -7.76 0.84 -13.13
CA GLU A 6 -8.30 -0.47 -13.52
C GLU A 6 -7.31 -1.63 -13.29
N GLN A 7 -6.00 -1.35 -13.24
CA GLN A 7 -4.97 -2.38 -12.99
C GLN A 7 -4.70 -2.59 -11.49
N LEU A 8 -5.20 -1.71 -10.64
CA LEU A 8 -5.05 -1.75 -9.19
C LEU A 8 -6.38 -2.14 -8.53
N GLU A 9 -7.49 -1.58 -9.01
CA GLU A 9 -8.84 -1.84 -8.50
C GLU A 9 -9.18 -3.33 -8.53
N HIS A 10 -9.95 -3.77 -7.53
CA HIS A 10 -10.34 -5.16 -7.30
C HIS A 10 -9.18 -6.14 -7.05
N HIS A 11 -7.94 -5.65 -6.89
CA HIS A 11 -6.80 -6.50 -6.59
C HIS A 11 -6.34 -6.38 -5.14
N ARG A 12 -5.91 -7.53 -4.60
CA ARG A 12 -5.27 -7.66 -3.29
C ARG A 12 -3.77 -7.86 -3.47
N PHE A 13 -3.00 -7.16 -2.64
CA PHE A 13 -1.55 -7.18 -2.62
C PHE A 13 -1.05 -7.47 -1.21
N VAL A 14 -0.09 -8.38 -1.07
CA VAL A 14 0.54 -8.72 0.20
C VAL A 14 1.93 -8.11 0.23
N LEU A 15 2.27 -7.43 1.33
CA LEU A 15 3.58 -6.82 1.51
C LEU A 15 4.63 -7.93 1.55
N GLU A 16 5.64 -7.81 0.71
CA GLU A 16 6.76 -8.75 0.64
C GLU A 16 7.99 -8.15 1.31
N SER A 17 8.25 -6.85 1.08
CA SER A 17 9.38 -6.17 1.72
C SER A 17 9.21 -4.66 1.88
N VAL A 18 9.94 -4.11 2.84
CA VAL A 18 9.99 -2.69 3.21
C VAL A 18 11.46 -2.26 3.22
N ASN A 19 11.87 -1.38 2.31
CA ASN A 19 13.26 -0.95 2.16
C ASN A 19 14.25 -2.15 2.08
N GLY A 20 13.84 -3.23 1.41
CA GLY A 20 14.63 -4.46 1.28
C GLY A 20 14.56 -5.41 2.48
N LYS A 21 13.87 -5.07 3.58
CA LYS A 21 13.58 -6.01 4.67
C LYS A 21 12.32 -6.79 4.39
N THR A 22 12.42 -8.11 4.40
CA THR A 22 11.26 -8.99 4.24
C THR A 22 10.27 -8.82 5.38
N VAL A 23 8.99 -8.70 5.04
CA VAL A 23 7.89 -8.62 5.99
C VAL A 23 6.81 -9.60 5.57
N THR A 24 6.14 -10.22 6.53
CA THR A 24 5.05 -11.17 6.26
C THR A 24 3.84 -10.80 7.09
N GLY A 25 2.66 -10.81 6.47
CA GLY A 25 1.39 -10.54 7.14
C GLY A 25 0.67 -9.31 6.60
N PRO A 26 1.32 -8.13 6.48
CA PRO A 26 0.64 -6.94 6.00
C PRO A 26 0.10 -7.07 4.58
N GLU A 27 -1.02 -6.41 4.35
CA GLU A 27 -1.74 -6.47 3.09
C GLU A 27 -2.39 -5.13 2.75
N LEU A 28 -2.66 -4.96 1.47
CA LEU A 28 -3.25 -3.78 0.87
C LEU A 28 -4.16 -4.21 -0.28
N SER A 29 -5.32 -3.59 -0.39
CA SER A 29 -6.27 -3.79 -1.47
C SER A 29 -6.78 -2.45 -1.97
N PHE A 30 -7.08 -2.39 -3.27
CA PHE A 30 -7.77 -1.25 -3.86
C PHE A 30 -9.20 -1.65 -4.22
N GLY A 31 -10.16 -0.98 -3.62
CA GLY A 31 -11.58 -1.09 -3.96
C GLY A 31 -11.98 -0.12 -5.06
N GLU A 32 -13.30 -0.03 -5.28
CA GLU A 32 -13.91 0.95 -6.20
C GLU A 32 -13.50 2.39 -5.84
N ASP A 33 -13.51 3.25 -6.86
CA ASP A 33 -13.12 4.66 -6.76
C ASP A 33 -11.70 4.86 -6.21
N MET A 34 -10.80 3.89 -6.42
CA MET A 34 -9.45 3.88 -5.84
C MET A 34 -9.42 3.94 -4.31
N THR A 35 -10.45 3.43 -3.63
CA THR A 35 -10.44 3.32 -2.17
C THR A 35 -9.34 2.37 -1.72
N VAL A 36 -8.37 2.87 -0.95
CA VAL A 36 -7.25 2.06 -0.45
C VAL A 36 -7.62 1.54 0.92
N SER A 37 -7.54 0.23 1.11
CA SER A 37 -7.80 -0.42 2.39
C SER A 37 -6.74 -1.48 2.66
N GLY A 38 -6.42 -1.74 3.91
CA GLY A 38 -5.45 -2.78 4.23
C GLY A 38 -5.15 -2.89 5.70
N LYS A 39 -4.12 -3.67 6.02
CA LYS A 39 -3.66 -3.87 7.38
C LYS A 39 -2.14 -3.96 7.41
N MET A 40 -1.49 -3.08 8.17
CA MET A 40 -0.07 -3.17 8.50
C MET A 40 0.09 -3.78 9.89
N CYS A 41 0.18 -2.94 10.92
CA CYS A 41 -0.24 -3.32 12.25
C CYS A 41 -1.70 -2.91 12.46
N ASN A 42 -2.00 -1.65 12.15
CA ASN A 42 -3.34 -1.13 12.17
C ASN A 42 -4.07 -1.41 10.86
N GLN A 43 -5.38 -1.59 10.98
CA GLN A 43 -6.24 -1.56 9.81
C GLN A 43 -6.38 -0.11 9.38
N PHE A 44 -6.25 0.12 8.07
CA PHE A 44 -6.33 1.45 7.48
C PHE A 44 -7.28 1.45 6.29
N THR A 45 -7.89 2.61 6.06
CA THR A 45 -8.80 2.88 4.94
C THR A 45 -8.66 4.33 4.54
N GLY A 46 -8.70 4.64 3.24
CA GLY A 46 -8.67 6.02 2.76
C GLY A 46 -8.99 6.12 1.27
N GLU A 47 -9.15 7.35 0.81
CA GLU A 47 -9.51 7.65 -0.58
C GLU A 47 -8.24 7.85 -1.41
N GLY A 48 -7.92 6.88 -2.27
CA GLY A 48 -6.76 6.94 -3.15
C GLY A 48 -7.01 7.81 -4.37
N LYS A 49 -6.00 8.60 -4.74
CA LYS A 49 -5.99 9.39 -5.96
C LYS A 49 -4.70 9.10 -6.71
N LEU A 50 -4.86 8.35 -7.81
CA LEU A 50 -3.78 8.10 -8.77
C LEU A 50 -3.77 9.20 -9.85
N SER A 51 -2.64 9.85 -10.04
CA SER A 51 -2.41 10.86 -11.09
C SER A 51 -0.95 10.85 -11.50
N ASP A 52 -0.68 10.71 -12.81
CA ASP A 52 0.69 10.66 -13.36
C ASP A 52 1.59 9.56 -12.75
N GLY A 53 1.01 8.43 -12.33
CA GLY A 53 1.75 7.37 -11.63
C GLY A 53 2.00 7.65 -10.14
N GLU A 54 1.59 8.80 -9.62
CA GLU A 54 1.64 9.11 -8.19
C GLU A 54 0.31 8.78 -7.52
N LEU A 55 0.35 7.99 -6.43
CA LEU A 55 -0.77 7.68 -5.56
C LEU A 55 -0.69 8.49 -4.28
N LYS A 56 -1.72 9.32 -4.07
CA LYS A 56 -1.96 10.03 -2.81
C LYS A 56 -3.21 9.49 -2.15
N VAL A 57 -3.19 9.26 -0.85
CA VAL A 57 -4.39 8.85 -0.11
C VAL A 57 -4.84 9.98 0.79
N LYS A 58 -6.10 10.36 0.66
CA LYS A 58 -6.76 11.35 1.51
C LYS A 58 -7.66 10.66 2.52
N ASN A 59 -7.98 11.37 3.60
CA ASN A 59 -8.86 10.89 4.66
C ASN A 59 -8.44 9.51 5.19
N LEU A 60 -7.12 9.29 5.32
CA LEU A 60 -6.57 8.05 5.85
C LEU A 60 -7.01 7.90 7.31
N ALA A 61 -7.89 6.94 7.53
CA ALA A 61 -8.31 6.50 8.85
C ALA A 61 -7.55 5.22 9.20
N MET A 62 -7.07 5.13 10.44
CA MET A 62 -6.39 3.94 10.97
C MET A 62 -6.94 3.59 12.34
N THR A 63 -6.92 2.30 12.69
CA THR A 63 -7.22 1.84 14.05
C THR A 63 -6.14 2.26 15.06
N ARG A 64 -6.40 2.06 16.35
CA ARG A 64 -5.42 2.24 17.44
C ARG A 64 -5.10 0.91 18.13
N MET A 65 -4.47 0.01 17.37
CA MET A 65 -3.87 -1.23 17.84
C MET A 65 -2.36 -1.05 17.96
N MET A 66 -1.78 -1.76 18.91
CA MET A 66 -0.35 -1.87 19.08
C MET A 66 0.03 -3.33 18.84
N CYS A 67 0.91 -3.56 17.87
CA CYS A 67 1.43 -4.89 17.58
C CYS A 67 2.62 -5.20 18.47
N ALA A 68 2.81 -6.48 18.78
CA ALA A 68 4.00 -6.93 19.52
C ALA A 68 5.29 -6.70 18.70
N ASP A 69 5.17 -6.71 17.37
CA ASP A 69 6.28 -6.46 16.47
C ASP A 69 6.52 -4.94 16.30
N PRO A 70 7.70 -4.43 16.67
CA PRO A 70 8.00 -3.00 16.60
C PRO A 70 8.15 -2.51 15.14
N GLN A 71 8.50 -3.38 14.20
CA GLN A 71 8.59 -3.03 12.79
C GLN A 71 7.19 -2.82 12.19
N LEU A 72 6.22 -3.66 12.55
CA LEU A 72 4.82 -3.50 12.16
C LEU A 72 4.20 -2.21 12.75
N ASN A 73 4.52 -1.85 13.99
CA ASN A 73 4.08 -0.57 14.56
C ASN A 73 4.68 0.64 13.82
N ALA A 74 5.97 0.58 13.48
CA ALA A 74 6.62 1.67 12.74
C ALA A 74 6.04 1.83 11.32
N LEU A 75 5.62 0.71 10.71
CA LEU A 75 5.04 0.68 9.37
C LEU A 75 3.78 1.55 9.22
N ASP A 76 2.94 1.68 10.26
CA ASP A 76 1.75 2.55 10.19
C ASP A 76 2.14 4.01 9.95
N GLY A 77 3.17 4.51 10.65
CA GLY A 77 3.69 5.86 10.48
C GLY A 77 4.32 6.06 9.10
N THR A 78 5.14 5.09 8.68
CA THR A 78 5.76 5.09 7.35
C THR A 78 4.71 5.11 6.23
N LEU A 79 3.65 4.31 6.35
CA LEU A 79 2.57 4.25 5.37
C LEU A 79 1.80 5.58 5.31
N SER A 80 1.49 6.16 6.47
CA SER A 80 0.82 7.46 6.54
C SER A 80 1.63 8.56 5.85
N GLU A 81 2.94 8.62 6.09
CA GLU A 81 3.81 9.58 5.41
C GLU A 81 3.90 9.32 3.92
N LEU A 82 4.06 8.05 3.52
CA LEU A 82 4.16 7.65 2.12
C LEU A 82 2.93 8.10 1.32
N PHE A 83 1.74 7.87 1.85
CA PHE A 83 0.50 8.30 1.20
C PHE A 83 0.26 9.81 1.25
N SER A 84 0.70 10.48 2.32
CA SER A 84 0.58 11.93 2.44
C SER A 84 1.50 12.67 1.47
N LYS A 85 2.73 12.19 1.27
CA LYS A 85 3.71 12.78 0.33
C LYS A 85 3.33 12.46 -1.12
N GLY A 86 2.77 11.29 -1.35
CA GLY A 86 2.47 10.77 -2.68
C GLY A 86 3.52 9.75 -3.08
N ALA A 87 3.09 8.51 -3.24
CA ALA A 87 3.97 7.40 -3.60
C ALA A 87 3.96 7.21 -5.12
N GLN A 88 5.13 7.06 -5.70
CA GLN A 88 5.25 6.58 -7.07
C GLN A 88 4.81 5.12 -7.10
N VAL A 89 3.87 4.84 -7.99
CA VAL A 89 3.30 3.53 -8.20
C VAL A 89 3.93 2.92 -9.43
N ASP A 90 4.65 1.84 -9.22
CA ASP A 90 5.11 0.98 -10.29
C ASP A 90 4.40 -0.38 -10.17
N LEU A 91 3.62 -0.72 -11.19
CA LEU A 91 2.92 -1.99 -11.25
C LEU A 91 3.49 -2.80 -12.41
N THR A 92 4.08 -3.94 -12.07
CA THR A 92 4.51 -4.96 -13.02
C THR A 92 3.46 -6.09 -13.08
N ALA A 93 3.73 -7.18 -13.81
CA ALA A 93 2.76 -8.26 -14.03
C ALA A 93 2.09 -8.79 -12.74
N ASN A 94 2.87 -8.94 -11.66
CA ASN A 94 2.37 -9.53 -10.40
C ASN A 94 2.95 -8.83 -9.16
N GLN A 95 3.56 -7.65 -9.30
CA GLN A 95 4.20 -6.95 -8.21
C GLN A 95 3.91 -5.46 -8.29
N LEU A 96 3.47 -4.91 -7.16
CA LEU A 96 3.20 -3.50 -6.95
C LEU A 96 4.33 -2.93 -6.09
N THR A 97 4.94 -1.86 -6.56
CA THR A 97 5.98 -1.14 -5.84
C THR A 97 5.48 0.27 -5.56
N LEU A 98 5.46 0.64 -4.28
CA LEU A 98 5.16 1.99 -3.82
C LEU A 98 6.44 2.62 -3.30
N ALA A 99 6.94 3.63 -3.99
CA ALA A 99 8.21 4.27 -3.64
C ALA A 99 8.05 5.78 -3.41
N THR A 100 8.73 6.29 -2.39
CA THR A 100 8.95 7.71 -2.16
C THR A 100 10.45 7.98 -2.06
N ALA A 101 10.84 9.23 -1.82
CA ALA A 101 12.24 9.58 -1.60
C ALA A 101 12.87 8.87 -0.38
N GLU A 102 12.06 8.41 0.58
CA GLU A 102 12.53 7.87 1.86
C GLU A 102 12.23 6.38 2.03
N THR A 103 11.21 5.85 1.36
CA THR A 103 10.78 4.46 1.58
C THR A 103 10.31 3.80 0.30
N THR A 104 10.67 2.52 0.15
CA THR A 104 10.14 1.63 -0.87
C THR A 104 9.39 0.47 -0.22
N LEU A 105 8.14 0.26 -0.62
CA LEU A 105 7.30 -0.86 -0.22
C LEU A 105 7.05 -1.73 -1.45
N MET A 106 7.42 -3.00 -1.38
CA MET A 106 7.17 -3.97 -2.44
C MET A 106 6.09 -4.93 -2.00
N TYR A 107 5.05 -5.02 -2.81
CA TYR A 107 3.92 -5.90 -2.61
C TYR A 107 3.81 -6.89 -3.76
N LYS A 108 3.36 -8.08 -3.43
CA LYS A 108 3.07 -9.14 -4.38
C LYS A 108 1.57 -9.25 -4.58
N LEU A 109 1.14 -9.38 -5.84
CA LEU A 109 -0.25 -9.64 -6.17
C LEU A 109 -0.67 -10.97 -5.53
N ALA A 110 -1.67 -10.89 -4.67
CA ALA A 110 -2.28 -12.00 -3.94
C ALA A 110 -3.75 -12.22 -4.38
N ASP A 111 -4.11 -11.66 -5.52
CA ASP A 111 -5.35 -11.96 -6.21
C ASP A 111 -5.41 -13.46 -6.46
N LEU A 112 -6.31 -14.13 -5.75
CA LEU A 112 -6.63 -15.53 -6.00
C LEU A 112 -7.24 -15.57 -7.40
N ALA A 113 -6.42 -15.95 -8.38
CA ALA A 113 -6.94 -16.44 -9.64
C ALA A 113 -8.09 -17.41 -9.32
N HIS A 114 -9.28 -17.09 -9.81
CA HIS A 114 -10.43 -17.99 -9.82
C HIS A 114 -10.05 -19.36 -10.39
#